data_AF-T1AGR3-F1
#
_entry.id   AF-T1AGR3-F1
#
_cell.length_a   1.000
_cell.length_b   1.000
_cell.length_c   1.000
_cell.angle_alpha   90.00
_cell.angle_beta   90.00
_cell.angle_gamma   90.00
#
_symmetry.space_group_name_H-M   'P 1'
#
loop_
_entity.id
_entity.type
_entity.pdbx_description
1 polymer ?
#
loop_
_entity_poly.entity_id
_entity_poly.type
_entity_poly.pdbx_seq_one_letter_code
_entity_poly.pdbx_strand_id
1 'polypeptide(L)'
;FAHNWAVERCRKAGRPISAIVLHREWNAWKRRNAPWWEEVSKCAPQEAFRNVQRSYANHRAGRAREPRFHRRGVKDSFRLTGAVRVVSGRVQLPRIGEARTKESTHKFHGR
;
A
#
# COMPACT_ATOMS: atom_id res chain seq x y z
N PHE A 1 -7.00 -0.88 5.95
CA PHE A 1 -6.76 -1.09 7.40
C PHE A 1 -5.40 -0.60 7.87
N ALA A 2 -4.27 -1.24 7.48
CA ALA A 2 -2.94 -0.94 8.02
C ALA A 2 -2.52 0.54 7.90
N HIS A 3 -2.90 1.22 6.82
CA HIS A 3 -2.71 2.66 6.68
C HIS A 3 -3.34 3.45 7.84
N ASN A 4 -4.62 3.21 8.13
CA ASN A 4 -5.35 3.91 9.19
C ASN A 4 -4.76 3.58 10.57
N TRP A 5 -4.38 2.33 10.79
CA TRP A 5 -3.68 1.90 12.00
C TRP A 5 -2.39 2.70 12.23
N ALA A 6 -1.58 2.91 11.19
CA ALA A 6 -0.36 3.71 11.30
C ALA A 6 -0.61 5.21 11.48
N VAL A 7 -1.63 5.78 10.81
CA VAL A 7 -2.02 7.18 11.02
C VAL A 7 -2.50 7.39 12.45
N GLU A 8 -3.25 6.44 13.02
CA GLU A 8 -3.71 6.50 14.41
C GLU A 8 -2.53 6.52 15.39
N ARG A 9 -1.51 5.67 15.16
CA ARG A 9 -0.29 5.66 15.97
C ARG A 9 0.45 6.99 15.93
N CYS A 10 0.62 7.57 14.74
CA CYS A 10 1.27 8.87 14.59
C CYS A 10 0.49 9.98 15.30
N ARG A 11 -0.85 9.97 15.19
CA ARG A 11 -1.72 10.93 15.89
C ARG A 11 -1.62 10.80 17.41
N LYS A 12 -1.69 9.58 17.95
CA LYS A 12 -1.54 9.31 19.38
C LYS A 12 -0.17 9.73 19.91
N ALA A 13 0.88 9.54 19.12
CA ALA A 13 2.23 9.97 19.48
C ALA A 13 2.48 11.48 19.30
N GLY A 14 1.55 12.22 18.67
CA GLY A 14 1.75 13.63 18.32
C GLY A 14 2.86 13.89 17.29
N ARG A 15 3.40 12.83 16.65
CA ARG A 15 4.52 12.93 15.71
C ARG A 15 4.51 11.79 14.69
N PRO A 16 5.09 11.99 13.49
CA PRO A 16 5.31 10.92 12.54
C PRO A 16 6.24 9.86 13.13
N ILE A 17 5.84 8.60 12.99
CA ILE A 17 6.63 7.43 13.36
C ILE A 17 7.23 6.84 12.07
N SER A 18 8.49 6.41 12.13
CA SER A 18 9.14 5.81 10.97
C SER A 18 8.47 4.50 10.58
N ALA A 19 8.48 4.19 9.28
CA ALA A 19 7.94 2.94 8.76
C ALA A 19 8.60 1.74 9.45
N ILE A 20 9.91 1.75 9.69
CA ILE A 20 10.62 0.66 10.37
C ILE A 20 10.05 0.40 11.78
N VAL A 21 9.78 1.46 12.55
CA VAL A 21 9.18 1.32 13.88
C VAL A 21 7.75 0.80 13.78
N LEU A 22 6.93 1.35 12.88
CA LEU A 22 5.56 0.88 12.63
C LEU A 22 5.52 -0.60 12.22
N HIS A 23 6.48 -1.06 11.42
CA HIS A 23 6.62 -2.48 11.05
C HIS A 23 6.88 -3.37 12.27
N ARG A 24 7.77 -2.97 13.17
CA ARG A 24 8.08 -3.72 14.40
C ARG A 24 6.85 -3.80 15.31
N GLU A 25 6.20 -2.66 15.54
CA GLU A 25 4.97 -2.60 16.34
C GLU A 25 3.84 -3.43 15.73
N TRP A 26 3.67 -3.38 14.41
CA TRP A 26 2.69 -4.18 13.69
C TRP A 26 2.93 -5.67 13.87
N ASN A 27 4.17 -6.13 13.76
CA ASN A 27 4.50 -7.54 13.93
C ASN A 27 4.19 -8.07 15.33
N ALA A 28 4.37 -7.25 16.36
CA ALA A 28 3.98 -7.60 17.73
C ALA A 28 2.45 -7.59 17.93
N TRP A 29 1.75 -6.63 17.29
CA TRP A 29 0.33 -6.38 17.52
C TRP A 29 -0.60 -7.27 16.67
N LYS A 30 -0.26 -7.53 15.41
CA LYS A 30 -1.16 -8.09 14.39
C LYS A 30 -1.70 -9.49 14.72
N ARG A 31 -0.87 -10.35 15.31
CA ARG A 31 -1.26 -11.75 15.59
C ARG A 31 -2.48 -11.85 16.51
N ARG A 32 -2.60 -10.92 17.46
CA ARG A 32 -3.71 -10.90 18.42
C ARG A 32 -4.91 -10.08 17.95
N ASN A 33 -4.68 -9.03 17.16
CA ASN A 33 -5.70 -8.00 16.90
C ASN A 33 -6.16 -7.90 15.44
N ALA A 34 -5.47 -8.58 14.53
CA ALA A 34 -5.82 -8.60 13.11
C ALA A 34 -5.61 -10.01 12.55
N PRO A 35 -6.32 -11.05 13.05
CA PRO A 35 -6.07 -12.45 12.68
C PRO A 35 -6.17 -12.70 11.17
N TRP A 36 -7.03 -11.96 10.47
CA TRP A 36 -7.16 -11.95 9.00
C TRP A 36 -5.90 -11.46 8.25
N TRP A 37 -4.85 -10.99 8.93
CA TRP A 37 -3.64 -10.46 8.27
C TRP A 37 -2.92 -11.48 7.39
N GLU A 38 -3.11 -12.78 7.63
CA GLU A 38 -2.51 -13.85 6.83
C GLU A 38 -3.20 -14.04 5.48
N GLU A 39 -4.46 -13.60 5.36
CA GLU A 39 -5.22 -13.60 4.12
C GLU A 39 -4.69 -12.54 3.12
N VAL A 40 -3.88 -11.59 3.60
CA VAL A 40 -3.31 -10.53 2.78
C VAL A 40 -1.79 -10.66 2.66
N SER A 41 -1.25 -10.18 1.55
CA SER A 41 0.20 -10.18 1.34
C SER A 41 0.91 -9.38 2.42
N LYS A 42 2.06 -9.89 2.89
CA LYS A 42 2.97 -9.17 3.79
C LYS A 42 3.28 -7.77 3.29
N CYS A 43 3.34 -7.55 1.98
CA CYS A 43 3.71 -6.25 1.39
C CYS A 43 2.64 -5.19 1.63
N ALA A 44 1.36 -5.56 1.80
CA ALA A 44 0.27 -4.61 1.96
C ALA A 44 0.45 -3.69 3.19
N PRO A 45 0.66 -4.21 4.43
CA PRO A 45 0.94 -3.35 5.57
C PRO A 45 2.29 -2.62 5.42
N GLN A 46 3.30 -3.28 4.86
CA GLN A 46 4.64 -2.69 4.74
C GLN A 46 4.66 -1.44 3.86
N GLU A 47 3.98 -1.50 2.72
CA GLU A 47 3.80 -0.36 1.81
C GLU A 47 2.91 0.72 2.43
N ALA A 48 1.86 0.33 3.16
CA ALA A 48 1.01 1.27 3.86
C ALA A 48 1.82 2.14 4.85
N PHE A 49 2.74 1.53 5.60
CA PHE A 49 3.60 2.25 6.56
C PHE A 49 4.59 3.20 5.87
N ARG A 50 5.17 2.78 4.73
CA ARG A 50 6.02 3.65 3.90
C ARG A 50 5.25 4.85 3.36
N ASN A 51 4.01 4.62 2.93
CA ASN A 51 3.13 5.67 2.43
C ASN A 51 2.76 6.68 3.52
N VAL A 52 2.46 6.22 4.74
CA VAL A 52 2.20 7.11 5.90
C VAL A 52 3.43 7.94 6.24
N GLN A 53 4.63 7.33 6.30
CA GLN A 53 5.86 8.08 6.54
C GLN A 53 6.06 9.18 5.47
N ARG A 54 5.87 8.84 4.20
CA ARG A 54 6.01 9.78 3.08
C ARG A 54 4.96 10.90 3.13
N SER A 55 3.71 10.58 3.46
CA SER A 55 2.64 11.57 3.50
C SER A 55 2.85 12.59 4.63
N TYR A 56 3.34 12.16 5.79
CA TYR A 56 3.78 13.08 6.84
C TYR A 56 5.01 13.91 6.44
N ALA A 57 5.98 13.33 5.74
CA ALA A 57 7.13 14.09 5.22
C ALA A 57 6.68 15.18 4.23
N ASN A 58 5.79 14.83 3.31
CA ASN A 58 5.21 15.79 2.36
C ASN A 58 4.39 16.88 3.06
N HIS A 59 3.64 16.52 4.11
CA HIS A 59 2.88 17.49 4.90
C HIS A 59 3.80 18.48 5.60
N ARG A 60 4.86 18.00 6.25
CA ARG A 60 5.89 18.85 6.88
C ARG A 60 6.58 19.77 5.88
N ALA A 61 6.76 19.32 4.64
CA ALA A 61 7.32 20.12 3.56
C ALA A 61 6.31 21.08 2.89
N GLY A 62 5.06 21.17 3.38
CA GLY A 62 4.02 22.02 2.78
C GLY A 62 3.49 21.53 1.42
N ARG A 63 3.88 20.33 0.97
CA ARG A 63 3.53 19.77 -0.35
C ARG A 63 2.21 19.01 -0.37
N ALA A 64 1.68 18.69 0.81
CA ALA A 64 0.45 17.93 0.96
C ALA A 64 -0.29 18.32 2.25
N ARG A 65 -1.58 18.01 2.28
CA ARG A 65 -2.38 18.08 3.51
C ARG A 65 -1.97 16.96 4.46
N GLU A 66 -2.29 17.13 5.73
CA GLU A 66 -2.04 16.12 6.76
C GLU A 66 -2.70 14.77 6.38
N PRO A 67 -2.02 13.64 6.64
CA PRO A 67 -2.58 12.31 6.38
C PRO A 67 -3.92 12.07 7.10
N ARG A 68 -4.88 11.53 6.35
CA ARG A 68 -6.22 11.19 6.84
C ARG A 68 -6.46 9.70 6.75
N PHE A 69 -7.43 9.21 7.52
CA PHE A 69 -7.90 7.84 7.38
C PHE A 69 -8.51 7.63 6.00
N HIS A 70 -8.17 6.51 5.38
CA HIS A 70 -8.79 6.03 4.16
C HIS A 70 -10.16 5.45 4.46
N ARG A 71 -11.07 5.58 3.50
CA ARG A 71 -12.42 4.99 3.51
C ARG A 71 -12.58 4.17 2.25
N ARG A 72 -13.25 3.03 2.36
CA ARG A 72 -13.58 2.18 1.21
C ARG A 72 -14.46 2.95 0.23
N GLY A 73 -14.26 2.74 -1.08
CA GLY A 73 -14.97 3.43 -2.14
C GLY A 73 -14.45 4.83 -2.45
N VAL A 74 -13.40 5.29 -1.76
CA VAL A 74 -12.85 6.64 -1.95
C VAL A 74 -11.40 6.53 -2.38
N LYS A 75 -11.15 6.80 -3.68
CA LYS A 75 -9.81 6.74 -4.28
C LYS A 75 -9.12 5.39 -4.04
N ASP A 76 -9.90 4.32 -4.15
CA ASP A 76 -9.39 2.97 -3.97
C ASP A 76 -8.32 2.67 -5.02
N SER A 77 -7.22 2.11 -4.53
CA SER A 77 -6.09 1.72 -5.37
C SER A 77 -5.44 0.49 -4.75
N PHE A 78 -4.78 -0.29 -5.59
CA PHE A 78 -4.02 -1.46 -5.17
C PHE A 78 -2.63 -1.45 -5.79
N ARG A 79 -1.72 -2.18 -5.15
CA ARG A 79 -0.35 -2.38 -5.64
C ARG A 79 -0.08 -3.86 -5.73
N LEU A 80 0.45 -4.28 -6.87
CA LEU A 80 0.99 -5.61 -7.05
C LEU A 80 2.51 -5.55 -6.85
N THR A 81 3.05 -6.57 -6.18
CA THR A 81 4.50 -6.72 -6.01
C THR A 81 4.92 -8.00 -6.74
N GLY A 82 5.86 -7.86 -7.68
CA GLY A 82 6.29 -8.95 -8.55
C GLY A 82 6.38 -8.51 -10.01
N ALA A 83 6.74 -9.44 -10.89
CA ALA A 83 6.84 -9.16 -12.32
C ALA A 83 5.46 -8.88 -12.92
N VAL A 84 5.35 -7.76 -13.63
CA VAL A 84 4.23 -7.44 -14.51
C VAL A 84 4.78 -7.40 -15.92
N ARG A 85 4.22 -8.19 -16.82
CA ARG A 85 4.65 -8.25 -18.22
C ARG A 85 3.47 -7.97 -19.13
N VAL A 86 3.73 -7.22 -20.20
CA VAL A 86 2.74 -7.04 -21.26
C VAL A 86 2.89 -8.18 -22.26
N VAL A 87 1.77 -8.80 -22.60
CA VAL A 87 1.65 -9.84 -23.62
C VAL A 87 0.63 -9.35 -24.66
N SER A 88 0.65 -9.87 -25.89
CA SER A 88 -0.26 -9.40 -26.95
C SER A 88 -1.73 -9.49 -26.49
N GLY A 89 -2.40 -8.34 -26.34
CA GLY A 89 -3.77 -8.20 -25.82
C GLY A 89 -3.99 -8.52 -24.34
N ARG A 90 -2.92 -8.74 -23.55
CA ARG A 90 -2.99 -9.19 -22.14
C ARG A 90 -1.90 -8.58 -21.27
N VAL A 91 -2.10 -8.66 -19.96
CA VAL A 91 -1.08 -8.38 -18.95
C VAL A 91 -0.90 -9.57 -18.03
N GLN A 92 0.32 -10.06 -17.89
CA GLN A 92 0.68 -11.05 -16.89
C GLN A 92 0.88 -10.34 -15.55
N LEU A 93 0.05 -10.70 -14.57
CA LEU A 93 0.08 -10.16 -13.21
C LEU A 93 0.63 -11.20 -12.23
N PRO A 94 1.38 -10.78 -11.19
CA PRO A 94 1.86 -11.70 -10.17
C PRO A 94 0.69 -12.33 -9.43
N ARG A 95 0.77 -13.65 -9.17
CA ARG A 95 -0.24 -14.50 -8.51
C ARG A 95 -1.58 -14.66 -9.24
N ILE A 96 -2.02 -13.68 -10.03
CA ILE A 96 -3.30 -13.69 -10.74
C ILE A 96 -3.18 -14.38 -12.10
N GLY A 97 -2.04 -14.28 -12.79
CA GLY A 97 -1.86 -14.80 -14.14
C GLY A 97 -2.18 -13.77 -15.22
N GLU A 98 -2.52 -14.23 -16.42
CA GLU A 98 -2.82 -13.35 -17.55
C GLU A 98 -4.23 -12.78 -17.47
N ALA A 99 -4.34 -11.46 -17.48
CA ALA A 99 -5.60 -10.74 -17.58
C ALA A 99 -5.72 -10.08 -18.97
N ARG A 100 -6.89 -10.23 -19.62
CA ARG A 100 -7.17 -9.55 -20.89
C ARG A 100 -7.33 -8.04 -20.65
N THR A 101 -6.71 -7.23 -21.49
CA THR A 101 -6.88 -5.77 -21.43
C THR A 101 -8.01 -5.32 -22.34
N LYS A 102 -8.71 -4.24 -21.95
CA LYS A 102 -9.70 -3.59 -22.82
C LYS A 102 -9.02 -2.74 -23.90
N GLU A 103 -7.95 -2.04 -23.52
CA GLU A 103 -7.13 -1.28 -24.46
C GLU A 103 -6.11 -2.18 -25.16
N SER A 104 -5.77 -1.81 -26.39
CA SER A 104 -4.71 -2.48 -27.15
C SER A 104 -3.36 -2.32 -26.45
N THR A 105 -2.63 -3.43 -26.33
CA THR A 105 -1.28 -3.44 -25.76
C THR A 105 -0.17 -3.20 -26.78
N HIS A 106 -0.48 -3.04 -28.07
CA HIS A 106 0.53 -2.84 -29.13
C HIS A 106 1.43 -1.61 -28.91
N LYS A 107 0.94 -0.58 -28.21
CA LYS A 107 1.72 0.61 -27.84
C LYS A 107 2.78 0.35 -26.76
N PHE A 108 2.68 -0.78 -26.05
CA PHE A 108 3.58 -1.15 -24.97
C PHE A 108 4.56 -2.21 -25.46
N HIS A 109 5.67 -1.75 -26.02
CA HIS A 109 6.83 -2.60 -26.26
C HIS A 109 7.45 -2.89 -24.89
N GLY A 110 7.37 -4.14 -24.43
CA GLY A 110 7.91 -4.55 -23.14
C GLY A 110 9.37 -4.10 -22.96
N ARG A 111 9.79 -3.89 -21.71
CA ARG A 111 11.21 -3.89 -21.36
C ARG A 111 11.69 -5.32 -21.16
#